data_AF-A0A1A8SES4-F1
#
_entry.id   AF-A0A1A8SES4-F1
#
_cell.length_a   1.000
_cell.length_b   1.000
_cell.length_c   1.000
_cell.angle_alpha   90.00
_cell.angle_beta   90.00
_cell.angle_gamma   90.00
#
_symmetry.space_group_name_H-M   'P 1'
#
loop_
_entity.id
_entity.type
_entity.pdbx_description
1 polymer ?
#
loop_
_entity_poly.entity_id
_entity_poly.type
_entity_poly.pdbx_seq_one_letter_code
_entity_poly.pdbx_strand_id
1 'polypeptide(L)'
;SNKWKSVVDTRPLYGSLMMAWQCFFTSTERLSALHSSIAQSLVTEEGERVKTWQKETFPKKIFCGFKETYDNKTSFSRAQKPWSKKLQKLEKVRASYHKTCQKEQAALDKERQARESSEMSEEKKLKIAEAKEKATEEKEKVRDRYEKMLEEVSSYTPRYMEEMEAIFEQSQEEERKRISFLKQVFLSIHRHLDVTNNESVKAVYSELHQTLMSIDEQDDLKWWKNNHGPGMPTDWPKVEEWAPPVKKLKRKKRDQKGKESRTVMIGGVKVKALYDYVGEEGDE
;
A
#
# COMPACT_ATOMS: atom_id res chain seq x y z
N SER A 1 -12.02 26.14 0.64
CA SER A 1 -12.48 27.18 -0.30
C SER A 1 -13.75 27.90 0.19
N ASN A 2 -14.87 27.20 0.39
CA ASN A 2 -16.23 27.79 0.57
C ASN A 2 -16.36 28.94 1.59
N LYS A 3 -15.68 28.88 2.74
CA LYS A 3 -15.76 29.92 3.79
C LYS A 3 -15.30 31.31 3.32
N TRP A 4 -14.28 31.36 2.47
CA TRP A 4 -13.70 32.63 2.02
C TRP A 4 -14.36 33.13 0.73
N LYS A 5 -14.83 32.20 -0.11
CA LYS A 5 -15.62 32.51 -1.31
C LYS A 5 -16.88 33.30 -0.94
N SER A 6 -17.63 32.81 0.05
CA SER A 6 -18.82 33.53 0.56
C SER A 6 -18.52 34.91 1.15
N VAL A 7 -17.34 35.10 1.75
CA VAL A 7 -16.95 36.41 2.31
C VAL A 7 -16.64 37.39 1.18
N VAL A 8 -16.04 36.92 0.09
CA VAL A 8 -15.62 37.77 -1.05
C VAL A 8 -16.80 38.15 -1.90
N ASP A 9 -17.71 37.21 -2.15
CA ASP A 9 -18.95 37.48 -2.91
C ASP A 9 -19.83 38.54 -2.21
N THR A 10 -19.65 38.75 -0.91
CA THR A 10 -20.37 39.78 -0.12
C THR A 10 -19.62 41.11 0.00
N ARG A 11 -18.37 41.20 -0.47
CA ARG A 11 -17.54 42.42 -0.36
C ARG A 11 -17.44 43.12 -1.72
N PRO A 12 -17.32 44.46 -1.75
CA PRO A 12 -17.23 45.23 -2.99
C PRO A 12 -15.81 45.17 -3.60
N LEU A 13 -15.30 43.97 -3.83
CA LEU A 13 -14.08 43.74 -4.62
C LEU A 13 -14.47 43.77 -6.11
N TYR A 14 -13.64 44.38 -6.94
CA TYR A 14 -13.87 44.48 -8.39
C TYR A 14 -12.54 44.39 -9.16
N GLY A 15 -12.63 44.39 -10.48
CA GLY A 15 -11.48 44.51 -11.37
C GLY A 15 -10.47 43.38 -11.25
N SER A 16 -9.23 43.69 -11.58
CA SER A 16 -8.09 42.78 -11.57
C SER A 16 -7.81 42.19 -10.18
N LEU A 17 -8.02 42.96 -9.11
CA LEU A 17 -7.86 42.48 -7.74
C LEU A 17 -8.88 41.39 -7.37
N MET A 18 -10.14 41.53 -7.82
CA MET A 18 -11.15 40.49 -7.63
C MET A 18 -10.78 39.21 -8.38
N MET A 19 -10.28 39.33 -9.62
CA MET A 19 -9.84 38.17 -10.41
C MET A 19 -8.69 37.42 -9.74
N ALA A 20 -7.68 38.15 -9.23
CA ALA A 20 -6.60 37.57 -8.46
C ALA A 20 -7.10 36.83 -7.22
N TRP A 21 -8.05 37.43 -6.50
CA TRP A 21 -8.65 36.80 -5.33
C TRP A 21 -9.43 35.52 -5.67
N GLN A 22 -10.21 35.53 -6.76
CA GLN A 22 -10.92 34.34 -7.25
C GLN A 22 -9.95 33.24 -7.68
N CYS A 23 -8.82 33.59 -8.27
CA CYS A 23 -7.79 32.65 -8.71
C CYS A 23 -7.21 31.85 -7.52
N PHE A 24 -7.08 32.44 -6.34
CA PHE A 24 -6.73 31.69 -5.12
C PHE A 24 -7.75 30.57 -4.82
N PHE A 25 -9.05 30.84 -4.92
CA PHE A 25 -10.07 29.82 -4.65
C PHE A 25 -10.03 28.69 -5.65
N THR A 26 -9.98 29.03 -6.94
CA THR A 26 -9.86 28.06 -8.03
C THR A 26 -8.61 27.20 -7.87
N SER A 27 -7.47 27.81 -7.48
CA SER A 27 -6.23 27.08 -7.21
C SER A 27 -6.40 26.09 -6.07
N THR A 28 -7.04 26.49 -4.95
CA THR A 28 -7.31 25.57 -3.83
C THR A 28 -8.28 24.44 -4.20
N GLU A 29 -9.29 24.72 -5.02
CA GLU A 29 -10.27 23.72 -5.49
C GLU A 29 -9.58 22.69 -6.38
N ARG A 30 -8.72 23.13 -7.31
CA ARG A 30 -7.94 22.25 -8.20
C ARG A 30 -6.94 21.38 -7.42
N LEU A 31 -6.20 21.96 -6.46
CA LEU A 31 -5.29 21.20 -5.60
C LEU A 31 -6.04 20.20 -4.72
N SER A 32 -7.23 20.55 -4.21
CA SER A 32 -8.07 19.64 -3.45
C SER A 32 -8.53 18.47 -4.31
N ALA A 33 -9.01 18.74 -5.53
CA ALA A 33 -9.46 17.70 -6.47
C ALA A 33 -8.32 16.73 -6.83
N LEU A 34 -7.11 17.26 -7.04
CA LEU A 34 -5.92 16.43 -7.28
C LEU A 34 -5.66 15.47 -6.11
N HIS A 35 -5.61 15.97 -4.87
CA HIS A 35 -5.37 15.12 -3.71
C HIS A 35 -6.47 14.08 -3.51
N SER A 36 -7.73 14.42 -3.79
CA SER A 36 -8.83 13.45 -3.80
C SER A 36 -8.63 12.36 -4.85
N SER A 37 -8.18 12.72 -6.05
CA SER A 37 -7.86 11.76 -7.11
C SER A 37 -6.70 10.83 -6.72
N ILE A 38 -5.66 11.35 -6.06
CA ILE A 38 -4.54 10.55 -5.55
C ILE A 38 -5.04 9.56 -4.49
N ALA A 39 -5.81 10.05 -3.51
CA ALA A 39 -6.38 9.20 -2.47
C ALA A 39 -7.28 8.10 -3.06
N GLN A 40 -8.09 8.43 -4.05
CA GLN A 40 -8.91 7.46 -4.77
C GLN A 40 -8.04 6.40 -5.44
N SER A 41 -7.03 6.80 -6.23
CA SER A 41 -6.13 5.87 -6.93
C SER A 41 -5.45 4.89 -5.96
N LEU A 42 -4.97 5.39 -4.82
CA LEU A 42 -4.35 4.55 -3.79
C LEU A 42 -5.31 3.49 -3.22
N VAL A 43 -6.59 3.84 -3.02
CA VAL A 43 -7.59 2.92 -2.47
C VAL A 43 -8.12 1.96 -3.53
N THR A 44 -8.55 2.49 -4.67
CA THR A 44 -9.29 1.73 -5.69
C THR A 44 -8.39 0.95 -6.62
N GLU A 45 -7.16 1.43 -6.88
CA GLU A 45 -6.22 0.73 -7.75
C GLU A 45 -5.27 -0.12 -6.90
N GLU A 46 -4.43 0.51 -6.07
CA GLU A 46 -3.42 -0.22 -5.31
C GLU A 46 -4.01 -1.07 -4.18
N GLY A 47 -5.01 -0.54 -3.46
CA GLY A 47 -5.71 -1.29 -2.41
C GLY A 47 -6.41 -2.55 -2.94
N GLU A 48 -7.18 -2.45 -4.02
CA GLU A 48 -7.83 -3.60 -4.63
C GLU A 48 -6.84 -4.56 -5.30
N ARG A 49 -5.75 -4.04 -5.88
CA ARG A 49 -4.66 -4.88 -6.44
C ARG A 49 -4.03 -5.77 -5.37
N VAL A 50 -3.68 -5.21 -4.21
CA VAL A 50 -3.12 -5.97 -3.07
C VAL A 50 -4.12 -7.00 -2.57
N LYS A 51 -5.38 -6.60 -2.38
CA LYS A 51 -6.45 -7.48 -1.90
C LYS A 51 -6.73 -8.63 -2.86
N THR A 52 -6.76 -8.38 -4.15
CA THR A 52 -6.95 -9.39 -5.19
C THR A 52 -5.78 -10.37 -5.19
N TRP A 53 -4.55 -9.86 -5.24
CA TRP A 53 -3.35 -10.69 -5.19
C TRP A 53 -3.28 -11.54 -3.92
N GLN A 54 -3.61 -10.99 -2.75
CA GLN A 54 -3.65 -11.72 -1.50
C GLN A 54 -4.67 -12.87 -1.54
N LYS A 55 -5.87 -12.62 -2.07
CA LYS A 55 -6.94 -13.62 -2.18
C LYS A 55 -6.54 -14.78 -3.09
N GLU A 56 -5.88 -14.47 -4.21
CA GLU A 56 -5.45 -15.46 -5.21
C GLU A 56 -4.22 -16.25 -4.74
N THR A 57 -3.26 -15.57 -4.10
CA THR A 57 -1.98 -16.16 -3.67
C THR A 57 -2.10 -16.94 -2.38
N PHE A 58 -2.99 -16.53 -1.47
CA PHE A 58 -3.13 -17.15 -0.14
C PHE A 58 -4.56 -17.63 0.14
N PRO A 59 -5.04 -18.66 -0.58
CA PRO A 59 -6.32 -19.29 -0.29
C PRO A 59 -6.33 -19.91 1.12
N LYS A 60 -7.35 -19.55 1.91
CA LYS A 60 -7.57 -20.14 3.24
C LYS A 60 -8.18 -21.54 3.12
N LYS A 61 -7.64 -22.50 3.86
CA LYS A 61 -8.28 -23.80 4.14
C LYS A 61 -9.15 -23.68 5.39
N ILE A 62 -10.33 -24.31 5.37
CA ILE A 62 -11.39 -24.18 6.39
C ILE A 62 -10.91 -24.48 7.82
N PHE A 63 -9.84 -25.27 8.00
CA PHE A 63 -9.30 -25.63 9.33
C PHE A 63 -7.77 -25.61 9.46
N CYS A 64 -7.05 -25.13 8.44
CA CYS A 64 -5.58 -25.27 8.39
C CYS A 64 -4.83 -23.95 8.14
N GLY A 65 -5.51 -22.81 8.28
CA GLY A 65 -4.92 -21.51 7.93
C GLY A 65 -4.74 -21.39 6.42
N PHE A 66 -3.63 -20.82 5.97
CA PHE A 66 -3.31 -20.71 4.55
C PHE A 66 -2.86 -22.06 3.98
N LYS A 67 -3.31 -22.37 2.76
CA LYS A 67 -2.98 -23.61 2.07
C LYS A 67 -1.47 -23.80 1.98
N GLU A 68 -0.75 -22.76 1.60
CA GLU A 68 0.70 -22.73 1.37
C GLU A 68 1.45 -23.07 2.66
N THR A 69 1.05 -22.47 3.79
CA THR A 69 1.65 -22.75 5.10
C THR A 69 1.45 -24.20 5.52
N TYR A 70 0.24 -24.74 5.32
CA TYR A 70 -0.06 -26.12 5.65
C TYR A 70 0.71 -27.09 4.74
N ASP A 71 0.73 -26.84 3.43
CA ASP A 71 1.37 -27.71 2.43
C ASP A 71 2.90 -27.74 2.64
N ASN A 72 3.54 -26.60 2.91
CA ASN A 72 4.98 -26.53 3.22
C ASN A 72 5.32 -27.26 4.52
N LYS A 73 4.57 -26.99 5.62
CA LYS A 73 4.77 -27.69 6.90
C LYS A 73 4.64 -29.21 6.76
N THR A 74 3.66 -29.66 5.97
CA THR A 74 3.39 -31.08 5.75
C THR A 74 4.50 -31.73 4.93
N SER A 75 4.99 -31.03 3.90
CA SER A 75 6.09 -31.50 3.04
C SER A 75 7.39 -31.62 3.82
N PHE A 76 7.78 -30.60 4.59
CA PHE A 76 8.96 -30.66 5.46
C PHE A 76 8.86 -31.80 6.48
N SER A 77 7.71 -31.95 7.14
CA SER A 77 7.50 -33.04 8.09
C SER A 77 7.65 -34.41 7.43
N ARG A 78 7.15 -34.56 6.20
CA ARG A 78 7.26 -35.80 5.43
C ARG A 78 8.70 -36.11 5.04
N ALA A 79 9.45 -35.14 4.51
CA ALA A 79 10.86 -35.29 4.11
C ALA A 79 11.77 -35.56 5.33
N GLN A 80 11.50 -34.91 6.47
CA GLN A 80 12.28 -35.08 7.69
C GLN A 80 12.02 -36.41 8.42
N LYS A 81 10.82 -36.99 8.30
CA LYS A 81 10.39 -38.16 9.08
C LYS A 81 11.32 -39.38 8.99
N PRO A 82 11.80 -39.82 7.81
CA PRO A 82 12.71 -40.97 7.71
C PRO A 82 14.06 -40.71 8.41
N TRP A 83 14.61 -39.51 8.25
CA TRP A 83 15.83 -39.07 8.91
C TRP A 83 15.70 -39.07 10.43
N SER A 84 14.64 -38.44 10.95
CA SER A 84 14.35 -38.43 12.39
C SER A 84 14.20 -39.84 12.97
N LYS A 85 13.57 -40.77 12.25
CA LYS A 85 13.47 -42.18 12.67
C LYS A 85 14.84 -42.87 12.73
N LYS A 86 15.73 -42.62 11.77
CA LYS A 86 17.09 -43.16 11.76
C LYS A 86 17.91 -42.60 12.94
N LEU A 87 17.86 -41.29 13.17
CA LEU A 87 18.49 -40.65 14.33
C LEU A 87 18.00 -41.22 15.67
N GLN A 88 16.69 -41.43 15.83
CA GLN A 88 16.14 -42.04 17.05
C GLN A 88 16.68 -43.47 17.27
N LYS A 89 16.90 -44.25 16.22
CA LYS A 89 17.53 -45.58 16.32
C LYS A 89 19.01 -45.47 16.69
N LEU A 90 19.73 -44.56 16.05
CA LEU A 90 21.13 -44.28 16.35
C LEU A 90 21.34 -43.96 17.84
N GLU A 91 20.52 -43.06 18.40
CA GLU A 91 20.60 -42.68 19.81
C GLU A 91 20.34 -43.87 20.76
N LYS A 92 19.41 -44.79 20.41
CA LYS A 92 19.19 -46.01 21.18
C LYS A 92 20.41 -46.94 21.16
N VAL A 93 21.04 -47.13 20.01
CA VAL A 93 22.22 -47.98 19.87
C VAL A 93 23.43 -47.35 20.58
N ARG A 94 23.60 -46.02 20.46
CA ARG A 94 24.61 -45.24 21.18
C ARG A 94 24.48 -45.41 22.70
N ALA A 95 23.27 -45.27 23.23
CA ALA A 95 23.01 -45.48 24.65
C ALA A 95 23.34 -46.91 25.09
N SER A 96 22.99 -47.90 24.26
CA SER A 96 23.36 -49.31 24.51
C SER A 96 24.87 -49.51 24.53
N TYR A 97 25.60 -48.91 23.58
CA TYR A 97 27.05 -48.99 23.50
C TYR A 97 27.70 -48.41 24.76
N HIS A 98 27.31 -47.20 25.17
CA HIS A 98 27.83 -46.58 26.40
C HIS A 98 27.56 -47.44 27.63
N LYS A 99 26.37 -48.05 27.74
CA LYS A 99 26.04 -48.97 28.84
C LYS A 99 26.93 -50.22 28.84
N THR A 100 27.24 -50.78 27.67
CA THR A 100 28.12 -51.95 27.59
C THR A 100 29.58 -51.58 27.90
N CYS A 101 30.05 -50.39 27.49
CA CYS A 101 31.36 -49.88 27.91
C CYS A 101 31.47 -49.75 29.44
N GLN A 102 30.44 -49.24 30.11
CA GLN A 102 30.43 -49.16 31.58
C GLN A 102 30.50 -50.53 32.24
N LYS A 103 29.81 -51.54 31.68
CA LYS A 103 29.88 -52.92 32.18
C LYS A 103 31.24 -53.57 31.98
N GLU A 104 31.86 -53.36 30.81
CA GLU A 104 33.21 -53.84 30.52
C GLU A 104 34.22 -53.22 31.50
N GLN A 105 34.14 -51.90 31.72
CA GLN A 105 34.99 -51.22 32.70
C GLN A 105 34.83 -51.81 34.11
N ALA A 106 33.60 -52.05 34.55
CA ALA A 106 33.35 -52.68 35.85
C ALA A 106 33.88 -54.12 35.94
N ALA A 107 33.91 -54.87 34.82
CA ALA A 107 34.49 -56.22 34.77
C ALA A 107 36.03 -56.18 34.80
N LEU A 108 36.65 -55.22 34.10
CA LEU A 108 38.08 -54.95 34.14
C LEU A 108 38.56 -54.59 35.55
N ASP A 109 37.82 -53.73 36.25
CA ASP A 109 38.16 -53.31 37.61
C ASP A 109 38.04 -54.49 38.60
N LYS A 110 37.02 -55.34 38.45
CA LYS A 110 36.88 -56.57 39.24
C LYS A 110 38.00 -57.58 38.99
N GLU A 111 38.42 -57.74 37.73
CA GLU A 111 39.53 -58.62 37.37
C GLU A 111 40.85 -58.12 37.97
N ARG A 112 41.10 -56.81 37.92
CA ARG A 112 42.28 -56.19 38.56
C ARG A 112 42.32 -56.47 40.06
N GLN A 113 41.21 -56.23 40.76
CA GLN A 113 41.08 -56.51 42.20
C GLN A 113 41.26 -58.00 42.52
N ALA A 114 40.75 -58.89 41.67
CA ALA A 114 40.89 -60.33 41.82
C ALA A 114 42.34 -60.82 41.68
N ARG A 115 43.13 -60.18 40.80
CA ARG A 115 44.56 -60.47 40.60
C ARG A 115 45.42 -60.00 41.78
N GLU A 116 45.04 -58.89 42.41
CA GLU A 116 45.74 -58.30 43.56
C GLU A 116 45.43 -59.02 44.90
N SER A 117 44.36 -59.81 44.96
CA SER A 117 43.95 -60.54 46.17
C SER A 117 44.66 -61.89 46.33
N SER A 118 45.33 -62.08 47.46
CA SER A 118 46.01 -63.33 47.84
C SER A 118 45.08 -64.42 48.41
N GLU A 119 43.84 -64.08 48.76
CA GLU A 119 42.86 -64.97 49.41
C GLU A 119 41.89 -65.64 48.42
N MET A 120 41.95 -65.28 47.14
CA MET A 120 41.03 -65.76 46.12
C MET A 120 41.50 -67.08 45.47
N SER A 121 40.61 -68.05 45.35
CA SER A 121 40.90 -69.31 44.65
C SER A 121 41.09 -69.11 43.14
N GLU A 122 41.94 -69.92 42.53
CA GLU A 122 42.22 -69.87 41.09
C GLU A 122 40.97 -70.08 40.23
N GLU A 123 40.03 -70.94 40.68
CA GLU A 123 38.75 -71.14 39.99
C GLU A 123 37.88 -69.88 39.96
N LYS A 124 37.91 -69.06 41.04
CA LYS A 124 37.19 -67.78 41.09
C LYS A 124 37.85 -66.74 40.20
N LYS A 125 39.18 -66.69 40.16
CA LYS A 125 39.94 -65.81 39.26
C LYS A 125 39.65 -66.13 37.80
N LEU A 126 39.60 -67.42 37.44
CA LEU A 126 39.24 -67.88 36.10
C LEU A 126 37.84 -67.40 35.68
N LYS A 127 36.82 -67.59 36.54
CA LYS A 127 35.44 -67.13 36.28
C LYS A 127 35.34 -65.61 36.08
N ILE A 128 36.15 -64.83 36.79
CA ILE A 128 36.18 -63.37 36.63
C ILE A 128 36.83 -62.98 35.29
N ALA A 129 37.91 -63.67 34.89
CA ALA A 129 38.55 -63.47 33.59
C ALA A 129 37.60 -63.80 32.43
N GLU A 130 36.88 -64.93 32.49
CA GLU A 130 35.85 -65.32 31.50
C GLU A 130 34.72 -64.28 31.42
N ALA A 131 34.27 -63.75 32.57
CA ALA A 131 33.26 -62.71 32.61
C ALA A 131 33.73 -61.40 31.97
N LYS A 132 35.01 -61.04 32.15
CA LYS A 132 35.64 -59.88 31.49
C LYS A 132 35.74 -60.08 29.98
N GLU A 133 36.14 -61.26 29.53
CA GLU A 133 36.24 -61.58 28.10
C GLU A 133 34.87 -61.47 27.43
N LYS A 134 33.85 -62.09 28.03
CA LYS A 134 32.46 -61.98 27.57
C LYS A 134 31.95 -60.53 27.51
N ALA A 135 32.28 -59.70 28.51
CA ALA A 135 31.91 -58.29 28.51
C ALA A 135 32.63 -57.50 27.40
N THR A 136 33.87 -57.87 27.08
CA THR A 136 34.65 -57.29 25.99
C THR A 136 34.04 -57.65 24.62
N GLU A 137 33.70 -58.93 24.41
CA GLU A 137 33.03 -59.40 23.20
C GLU A 137 31.65 -58.74 23.01
N GLU A 138 30.88 -58.60 24.09
CA GLU A 138 29.57 -57.93 24.04
C GLU A 138 29.72 -56.45 23.64
N LYS A 139 30.75 -55.76 24.15
CA LYS A 139 31.06 -54.37 23.79
C LYS A 139 31.38 -54.24 22.30
N GLU A 140 32.29 -55.05 21.76
CA GLU A 140 32.64 -54.98 20.34
C GLU A 140 31.42 -55.30 19.46
N LYS A 141 30.61 -56.30 19.82
CA LYS A 141 29.37 -56.60 19.10
C LYS A 141 28.35 -55.44 19.11
N VAL A 142 28.30 -54.64 20.17
CA VAL A 142 27.43 -53.45 20.22
C VAL A 142 28.08 -52.28 19.48
N ARG A 143 29.40 -52.17 19.49
CA ARG A 143 30.17 -51.20 18.70
C ARG A 143 29.95 -51.38 17.21
N ASP A 144 30.07 -52.60 16.67
CA ASP A 144 29.82 -52.89 15.25
C ASP A 144 28.40 -52.47 14.84
N ARG A 145 27.42 -52.74 15.71
CA ARG A 145 26.03 -52.31 15.50
C ARG A 145 25.87 -50.80 15.52
N TYR A 146 26.64 -50.10 16.35
CA TYR A 146 26.66 -48.64 16.42
C TYR A 146 27.29 -48.04 15.17
N GLU A 147 28.46 -48.54 14.75
CA GLU A 147 29.17 -48.11 13.54
C GLU A 147 28.31 -48.33 12.29
N LYS A 148 27.65 -49.50 12.17
CA LYS A 148 26.70 -49.76 11.07
C LYS A 148 25.53 -48.78 11.07
N MET A 149 24.97 -48.46 12.23
CA MET A 149 23.86 -47.49 12.31
C MET A 149 24.34 -46.07 11.97
N LEU A 150 25.56 -45.70 12.34
CA LEU A 150 26.20 -44.45 11.93
C LEU A 150 26.35 -44.38 10.42
N GLU A 151 26.79 -45.45 9.77
CA GLU A 151 26.91 -45.51 8.31
C GLU A 151 25.54 -45.41 7.61
N GLU A 152 24.51 -46.10 8.13
CA GLU A 152 23.14 -46.02 7.62
C GLU A 152 22.50 -44.62 7.74
N VAL A 153 22.95 -43.84 8.73
CA VAL A 153 22.58 -42.44 8.91
C VAL A 153 23.38 -41.60 7.92
N SER A 154 24.72 -41.65 7.96
CA SER A 154 25.59 -40.87 7.09
C SER A 154 25.29 -41.02 5.60
N SER A 155 24.99 -42.24 5.16
CA SER A 155 24.59 -42.54 3.76
C SER A 155 23.23 -41.97 3.36
N TYR A 156 22.33 -41.73 4.33
CA TYR A 156 21.02 -41.11 4.07
C TYR A 156 21.08 -39.58 4.09
N THR A 157 22.08 -38.98 4.73
CA THR A 157 22.21 -37.52 4.87
C THR A 157 22.06 -36.77 3.54
N PRO A 158 22.72 -37.16 2.43
CA PRO A 158 22.58 -36.42 1.16
C PRO A 158 21.14 -36.38 0.66
N ARG A 159 20.43 -37.50 0.72
CA ARG A 159 19.02 -37.59 0.32
C ARG A 159 18.11 -36.74 1.22
N TYR A 160 18.36 -36.76 2.54
CA TYR A 160 17.62 -35.91 3.46
C TYR A 160 17.82 -34.42 3.13
N MET A 161 19.06 -34.00 2.87
CA MET A 161 19.37 -32.62 2.52
C MET A 161 18.72 -32.23 1.19
N GLU A 162 18.82 -33.07 0.16
CA GLU A 162 18.20 -32.84 -1.15
C GLU A 162 16.67 -32.68 -1.05
N GLU A 163 15.98 -33.58 -0.34
CA GLU A 163 14.53 -33.50 -0.17
C GLU A 163 14.10 -32.24 0.62
N MET A 164 14.87 -31.84 1.64
CA MET A 164 14.61 -30.62 2.41
C MET A 164 14.86 -29.35 1.59
N GLU A 165 15.95 -29.33 0.82
CA GLU A 165 16.35 -28.20 -0.01
C GLU A 165 15.37 -27.97 -1.16
N ALA A 166 14.85 -29.04 -1.79
CA ALA A 166 13.82 -28.92 -2.82
C ALA A 166 12.55 -28.20 -2.31
N ILE A 167 12.08 -28.53 -1.09
CA ILE A 167 10.91 -27.89 -0.48
C ILE A 167 11.24 -26.43 -0.08
N PHE A 168 12.46 -26.20 0.40
CA PHE A 168 12.94 -24.87 0.73
C PHE A 168 13.00 -23.96 -0.50
N GLU A 169 13.56 -24.41 -1.61
CA GLU A 169 13.64 -23.65 -2.86
C GLU A 169 12.26 -23.32 -3.43
N GLN A 170 11.29 -24.24 -3.31
CA GLN A 170 9.90 -23.93 -3.65
C GLN A 170 9.33 -22.80 -2.78
N SER A 171 9.59 -22.84 -1.47
CA SER A 171 9.16 -21.78 -0.55
C SER A 171 9.84 -20.44 -0.86
N GLN A 172 11.11 -20.46 -1.25
CA GLN A 172 11.87 -19.28 -1.68
C GLN A 172 11.31 -18.68 -2.97
N GLU A 173 10.84 -19.50 -3.91
CA GLU A 173 10.17 -19.02 -5.13
C GLU A 173 8.87 -18.27 -4.82
N GLU A 174 8.06 -18.82 -3.93
CA GLU A 174 6.83 -18.16 -3.46
C GLU A 174 7.14 -16.82 -2.78
N GLU A 175 8.17 -16.79 -1.93
CA GLU A 175 8.62 -15.56 -1.28
C GLU A 175 9.11 -14.51 -2.28
N ARG A 176 9.89 -14.93 -3.28
CA ARG A 176 10.40 -14.03 -4.32
C ARG A 176 9.27 -13.37 -5.11
N LYS A 177 8.20 -14.13 -5.41
CA LYS A 177 6.99 -13.59 -6.06
C LYS A 177 6.33 -12.52 -5.17
N ARG A 178 6.18 -12.77 -3.87
CA ARG A 178 5.64 -11.77 -2.93
C ARG A 178 6.50 -10.51 -2.88
N ILE A 179 7.82 -10.66 -2.73
CA ILE A 179 8.75 -9.51 -2.66
C ILE A 179 8.67 -8.69 -3.95
N SER A 180 8.70 -9.35 -5.12
CA SER A 180 8.59 -8.69 -6.42
C SER A 180 7.26 -7.94 -6.57
N PHE A 181 6.15 -8.57 -6.20
CA PHE A 181 4.83 -7.94 -6.22
C PHE A 181 4.76 -6.70 -5.31
N LEU A 182 5.19 -6.82 -4.05
CA LEU A 182 5.18 -5.70 -3.12
C LEU A 182 6.08 -4.55 -3.58
N LYS A 183 7.24 -4.85 -4.16
CA LYS A 183 8.10 -3.83 -4.78
C LYS A 183 7.35 -3.07 -5.88
N GLN A 184 6.61 -3.76 -6.74
CA GLN A 184 5.83 -3.11 -7.80
C GLN A 184 4.70 -2.24 -7.23
N VAL A 185 4.00 -2.71 -6.19
CA VAL A 185 2.96 -1.92 -5.51
C VAL A 185 3.56 -0.67 -4.88
N PHE A 186 4.68 -0.78 -4.16
CA PHE A 186 5.33 0.38 -3.53
C PHE A 186 5.83 1.41 -4.55
N LEU A 187 6.38 0.96 -5.68
CA LEU A 187 6.76 1.87 -6.77
C LEU A 187 5.54 2.57 -7.39
N SER A 188 4.41 1.87 -7.49
CA SER A 188 3.16 2.45 -7.98
C SER A 188 2.59 3.48 -7.00
N ILE A 189 2.52 3.15 -5.71
CA ILE A 189 2.12 4.08 -4.64
C ILE A 189 2.99 5.33 -4.65
N HIS A 190 4.32 5.16 -4.75
CA HIS A 190 5.24 6.29 -4.87
C HIS A 190 4.88 7.19 -6.08
N ARG A 191 4.61 6.60 -7.24
CA ARG A 191 4.20 7.34 -8.44
C ARG A 191 2.89 8.11 -8.25
N HIS A 192 1.90 7.54 -7.55
CA HIS A 192 0.65 8.26 -7.26
C HIS A 192 0.86 9.42 -6.28
N LEU A 193 1.78 9.27 -5.32
CA LEU A 193 2.07 10.30 -4.31
C LEU A 193 2.98 11.42 -4.83
N ASP A 194 3.80 11.16 -5.85
CA ASP A 194 4.71 12.15 -6.41
C ASP A 194 3.95 13.21 -7.23
N VAL A 195 3.67 14.34 -6.56
CA VAL A 195 3.07 15.53 -7.18
C VAL A 195 4.09 16.49 -7.78
N THR A 196 5.39 16.29 -7.55
CA THR A 196 6.43 17.28 -7.88
C THR A 196 6.58 17.48 -9.38
N ASN A 197 6.41 16.40 -10.15
CA ASN A 197 6.46 16.41 -11.61
C ASN A 197 5.07 16.47 -12.27
N ASN A 198 4.01 16.69 -11.49
CA ASN A 198 2.66 16.72 -12.02
C ASN A 198 2.40 18.04 -12.75
N GLU A 199 2.19 17.97 -14.06
CA GLU A 199 1.93 19.17 -14.90
C GLU A 199 0.68 19.95 -14.48
N SER A 200 -0.35 19.28 -13.95
CA SER A 200 -1.52 19.97 -13.40
C SER A 200 -1.17 20.80 -12.17
N VAL A 201 -0.25 20.33 -11.32
CA VAL A 201 0.21 21.08 -10.14
C VAL A 201 1.00 22.30 -10.58
N LYS A 202 1.96 22.12 -11.49
CA LYS A 202 2.76 23.21 -12.05
C LYS A 202 1.86 24.27 -12.68
N ALA A 203 0.87 23.86 -13.48
CA ALA A 203 -0.08 24.75 -14.11
C ALA A 203 -0.89 25.58 -13.09
N VAL A 204 -1.36 24.97 -11.99
CA VAL A 204 -2.06 25.72 -10.92
C VAL A 204 -1.18 26.84 -10.37
N TYR A 205 0.08 26.54 -10.04
CA TYR A 205 0.99 27.55 -9.48
C TYR A 205 1.37 28.62 -10.49
N SER A 206 1.63 28.24 -11.75
CA SER A 206 1.95 29.20 -12.82
C SER A 206 0.77 30.14 -13.11
N GLU A 207 -0.45 29.63 -13.22
CA GLU A 207 -1.65 30.42 -13.48
C GLU A 207 -1.94 31.39 -12.33
N LEU A 208 -1.81 30.93 -11.08
CA LEU A 208 -1.95 31.80 -9.91
C LEU A 208 -0.91 32.92 -9.93
N HIS A 209 0.35 32.59 -10.20
CA HIS A 209 1.42 33.58 -10.27
C HIS A 209 1.17 34.61 -11.38
N GLN A 210 0.78 34.17 -12.58
CA GLN A 210 0.46 35.05 -13.70
C GLN A 210 -0.73 35.97 -13.38
N THR A 211 -1.78 35.45 -12.74
CA THR A 211 -2.96 36.25 -12.37
C THR A 211 -2.60 37.32 -11.32
N LEU A 212 -1.68 37.01 -10.41
CA LEU A 212 -1.19 37.99 -9.43
C LEU A 212 -0.33 39.07 -10.09
N MET A 213 0.48 38.69 -11.08
CA MET A 213 1.30 39.64 -11.84
C MET A 213 0.47 40.52 -12.78
N SER A 214 -0.75 40.11 -13.15
CA SER A 214 -1.67 40.89 -13.98
C SER A 214 -2.59 41.83 -13.20
N ILE A 215 -2.36 42.03 -11.89
CA ILE A 215 -3.09 43.05 -11.13
C ILE A 215 -2.68 44.43 -11.65
N ASP A 216 -3.65 45.20 -12.13
CA ASP A 216 -3.46 46.53 -12.70
C ASP A 216 -4.27 47.56 -11.92
N GLU A 217 -3.55 48.35 -11.12
CA GLU A 217 -4.15 49.42 -10.32
C GLU A 217 -4.75 50.55 -11.18
N GLN A 218 -4.17 50.84 -12.34
CA GLN A 218 -4.60 51.95 -13.19
C GLN A 218 -5.93 51.61 -13.87
N ASP A 219 -6.03 50.40 -14.40
CA ASP A 219 -7.26 49.92 -15.02
C ASP A 219 -8.41 49.82 -14.01
N ASP A 220 -8.14 49.32 -12.80
CA ASP A 220 -9.14 49.22 -11.73
C ASP A 220 -9.63 50.61 -11.27
N LEU A 221 -8.71 51.55 -11.03
CA LEU A 221 -9.06 52.92 -10.64
C LEU A 221 -9.81 53.67 -11.76
N LYS A 222 -9.42 53.46 -13.01
CA LYS A 222 -10.08 54.04 -14.18
C LYS A 222 -11.50 53.50 -14.34
N TRP A 223 -11.70 52.19 -14.16
CA TRP A 223 -13.02 51.57 -14.16
C TRP A 223 -13.91 52.21 -13.07
N TRP A 224 -13.39 52.31 -11.84
CA TRP A 224 -14.15 52.92 -10.74
C TRP A 224 -14.54 54.37 -11.00
N LYS A 225 -13.60 55.19 -11.52
CA LYS A 225 -13.85 56.60 -11.87
C LYS A 225 -14.99 56.75 -12.88
N ASN A 226 -15.07 55.85 -13.86
CA ASN A 226 -16.07 55.91 -14.93
C ASN A 226 -17.44 55.37 -14.50
N ASN A 227 -17.48 54.41 -13.58
CA ASN A 227 -18.71 53.74 -13.15
C ASN A 227 -19.33 54.34 -11.88
N HIS A 228 -18.52 54.96 -11.02
CA HIS A 228 -18.94 55.46 -9.71
C HIS A 228 -18.39 56.85 -9.38
N GLY A 229 -17.70 57.51 -10.31
CA GLY A 229 -16.99 58.75 -10.07
C GLY A 229 -17.22 59.83 -11.13
N PRO A 230 -16.33 60.83 -11.21
CA PRO A 230 -16.46 61.97 -12.13
C PRO A 230 -16.47 61.62 -13.62
N GLY A 231 -16.16 60.38 -14.00
CA GLY A 231 -16.24 59.91 -15.38
C GLY A 231 -17.63 59.43 -15.80
N MET A 232 -18.60 59.39 -14.88
CA MET A 232 -19.98 59.00 -15.20
C MET A 232 -20.63 60.01 -16.15
N PRO A 233 -21.43 59.54 -17.13
CA PRO A 233 -22.24 60.42 -17.97
C PRO A 233 -23.12 61.30 -17.10
N THR A 234 -22.98 62.62 -17.25
CA THR A 234 -23.75 63.60 -16.48
C THR A 234 -24.51 64.49 -17.45
N ASP A 235 -25.83 64.44 -17.36
CA ASP A 235 -26.72 65.38 -18.04
C ASP A 235 -26.80 66.67 -17.24
N TRP A 236 -25.95 67.62 -17.62
CA TRP A 236 -25.95 68.95 -17.00
C TRP A 236 -27.27 69.68 -17.30
N PRO A 237 -27.81 70.44 -16.33
CA PRO A 237 -29.02 71.23 -16.55
C PRO A 237 -28.89 72.14 -17.77
N LYS A 238 -29.87 72.07 -18.66
CA LYS A 238 -30.02 72.93 -19.82
C LYS A 238 -31.36 73.66 -19.71
N VAL A 239 -31.49 74.78 -20.42
CA VAL A 239 -32.78 75.48 -20.51
C VAL A 239 -33.81 74.49 -21.07
N GLU A 240 -34.87 74.23 -20.31
CA GLU A 240 -36.02 73.47 -20.76
C GLU A 240 -36.98 74.42 -21.48
N GLU A 241 -37.23 74.16 -22.77
CA GLU A 241 -38.21 74.93 -23.52
C GLU A 241 -39.62 74.68 -22.96
N TRP A 242 -40.29 75.74 -22.52
CA TRP A 242 -41.66 75.65 -22.06
C TRP A 242 -42.58 75.31 -23.23
N ALA A 243 -43.18 74.12 -23.19
CA ALA A 243 -44.21 73.71 -24.14
C ALA A 243 -45.61 73.88 -23.52
N PRO A 244 -46.60 74.43 -24.26
CA PRO A 244 -47.95 74.59 -23.76
C PRO A 244 -48.60 73.24 -23.44
N PRO A 245 -49.46 73.13 -22.40
CA PRO A 245 -50.07 71.86 -22.02
C PRO A 245 -50.94 71.30 -23.15
N VAL A 246 -50.50 70.19 -23.75
CA VAL A 246 -51.30 69.51 -24.78
C VAL A 246 -52.53 68.90 -24.10
N LYS A 247 -53.73 69.40 -24.43
CA LYS A 247 -55.00 68.81 -23.99
C LYS A 247 -55.05 67.35 -24.44
N LYS A 248 -54.98 66.41 -23.49
CA LYS A 248 -55.07 64.97 -23.76
C LYS A 248 -56.43 64.63 -24.40
N LEU A 249 -56.46 64.50 -25.72
CA LEU A 249 -57.55 63.80 -26.41
C LEU A 249 -57.56 62.35 -25.92
N LYS A 250 -58.67 61.91 -25.33
CA LYS A 250 -58.92 60.51 -24.93
C LYS A 250 -58.88 59.62 -26.18
N ARG A 251 -57.69 59.15 -26.57
CA ARG A 251 -57.56 58.07 -27.55
C ARG A 251 -57.96 56.77 -26.85
N LYS A 252 -58.99 56.12 -27.39
CA LYS A 252 -59.38 54.74 -27.06
C LYS A 252 -58.13 53.85 -27.04
N LYS A 253 -57.96 53.10 -25.95
CA LYS A 253 -57.00 51.99 -25.83
C LYS A 253 -57.21 51.07 -27.03
N ARG A 254 -56.22 51.01 -27.93
CA ARG A 254 -56.03 49.89 -28.85
C ARG A 254 -55.14 48.91 -28.07
N ASP A 255 -55.63 47.68 -27.85
CA ASP A 255 -54.84 46.62 -27.25
C ASP A 255 -53.59 46.36 -28.10
N GLN A 256 -52.46 46.91 -27.67
CA GLN A 256 -51.15 46.36 -27.99
C GLN A 256 -50.76 45.50 -26.80
N LYS A 257 -50.86 44.18 -27.00
CA LYS A 257 -50.14 43.17 -26.21
C LYS A 257 -48.69 43.67 -26.07
N GLY A 258 -48.31 44.03 -24.84
CA GLY A 258 -46.92 44.33 -24.53
C GLY A 258 -46.05 43.15 -24.90
N LYS A 259 -44.98 43.41 -25.68
CA LYS A 259 -43.86 42.47 -25.75
C LYS A 259 -43.27 42.40 -24.35
N GLU A 260 -43.61 41.33 -23.65
CA GLU A 260 -43.03 40.97 -22.38
C GLU A 260 -41.52 40.76 -22.59
N SER A 261 -40.71 41.47 -21.78
CA SER A 261 -39.27 41.30 -21.70
C SER A 261 -38.94 39.81 -21.48
N ARG A 262 -38.33 39.14 -22.47
CA ARG A 262 -37.93 37.73 -22.32
C ARG A 262 -36.87 37.59 -21.23
N THR A 263 -37.23 36.91 -20.15
CA THR A 263 -36.31 36.47 -19.12
C THR A 263 -35.60 35.21 -19.62
N VAL A 264 -34.26 35.18 -19.54
CA VAL A 264 -33.47 34.03 -19.98
C VAL A 264 -32.84 33.37 -18.75
N MET A 265 -32.76 32.04 -18.78
CA MET A 265 -32.15 31.22 -17.73
C MET A 265 -30.70 30.95 -18.12
N ILE A 266 -29.75 31.45 -17.32
CA ILE A 266 -28.34 31.10 -17.45
C ILE A 266 -27.94 30.44 -16.13
N GLY A 267 -27.55 29.16 -16.18
CA GLY A 267 -27.08 28.44 -15.00
C GLY A 267 -28.09 28.31 -13.84
N GLY A 268 -29.40 28.35 -14.10
CA GLY A 268 -30.43 28.15 -13.09
C GLY A 268 -30.96 29.41 -12.40
N VAL A 269 -30.48 30.61 -12.77
CA VAL A 269 -30.97 31.89 -12.24
C VAL A 269 -31.65 32.70 -13.35
N LYS A 270 -32.81 33.33 -13.03
CA LYS A 270 -33.57 34.18 -13.97
C LYS A 270 -32.92 35.56 -14.07
N VAL A 271 -32.48 35.94 -15.26
CA VAL A 271 -31.89 37.27 -15.51
C VAL A 271 -32.62 37.97 -16.67
N LYS A 272 -32.69 39.30 -16.60
CA LYS A 272 -33.34 40.15 -17.61
C LYS A 272 -32.31 40.57 -18.66
N ALA A 273 -32.54 40.22 -19.93
CA ALA A 273 -31.62 40.57 -21.01
C ALA A 273 -31.62 42.09 -21.23
N LEU A 274 -30.44 42.72 -21.18
CA LEU A 274 -30.25 44.16 -21.38
C LEU A 274 -29.96 44.54 -22.84
N TYR A 275 -29.66 43.57 -23.71
CA TYR A 275 -29.48 43.76 -25.16
C TYR A 275 -29.99 42.53 -25.93
N ASP A 276 -30.60 42.75 -27.09
CA ASP A 276 -30.94 41.70 -28.06
C ASP A 276 -29.68 41.41 -28.90
N TYR A 277 -29.03 40.26 -28.67
CA TYR A 277 -27.93 39.79 -29.52
C TYR A 277 -28.51 39.16 -30.79
N VAL A 278 -28.28 39.80 -31.94
CA VAL A 278 -28.49 39.20 -33.26
C VAL A 278 -27.14 38.66 -33.69
N GLY A 279 -27.02 37.33 -33.78
CA GLY A 279 -25.81 36.69 -34.27
C GLY A 279 -25.55 37.05 -35.72
N GLU A 280 -24.32 37.44 -36.05
CA GLU A 280 -23.83 37.44 -37.42
C GLU A 280 -23.77 35.99 -37.89
N GLU A 281 -24.54 35.67 -38.93
CA GLU A 281 -24.34 34.46 -39.72
C GLU A 281 -22.97 34.56 -40.40
N GLY A 282 -22.23 33.45 -40.38
CA GLY A 282 -20.90 33.37 -40.95
C GLY A 282 -20.92 33.54 -42.47
N ASP A 283 -20.00 34.35 -42.96
CA ASP A 283 -19.58 34.30 -44.36
C ASP A 283 -18.60 33.13 -44.53
N GLU A 284 -18.80 32.40 -45.63
CA GLU A 284 -17.97 31.30 -46.16
C GLU A 284 -16.47 31.66 -46.28
#